data_AF-A0A2E8J0F3-F1
#
_entry.id   AF-A0A2E8J0F3-F1
#
_cell.length_a   1.000
_cell.length_b   1.000
_cell.length_c   1.000
_cell.angle_alpha   90.00
_cell.angle_beta   90.00
_cell.angle_gamma   90.00
#
_symmetry.space_group_name_H-M   'P 1'
#
loop_
_entity.id
_entity.type
_entity.pdbx_description
1 polymer ?
#
loop_
_entity_poly.entity_id
_entity_poly.type
_entity_poly.pdbx_seq_one_letter_code
_entity_poly.pdbx_strand_id
1 'polypeptide(L)' 'GLDPGCNADMVILQAEDPMEAVRLRAHRLFVIRRGEVIASSSEVMTEIKMGDTKSRVAFRNGELPNEMI' A
#
# COMPACT_ATOMS: atom_id res chain seq x y z
N GLY A 1 18.29 -0.08 7.75
CA GLY A 1 18.15 -1.37 8.45
C GLY A 1 17.02 -1.26 9.43
N LEU A 2 16.33 -2.36 9.68
CA LEU A 2 15.17 -2.41 10.58
C LEU A 2 15.56 -2.78 12.02
N ASP A 3 16.77 -3.29 12.22
CA ASP A 3 17.27 -3.69 13.54
C ASP A 3 17.84 -2.51 14.34
N PRO A 4 17.77 -2.54 15.69
CA PRO A 4 18.42 -1.54 16.54
C PRO A 4 19.91 -1.39 16.25
N GLY A 5 20.40 -0.15 16.24
CA GLY A 5 21.79 0.17 15.92
C GLY A 5 22.10 0.30 14.43
N CYS A 6 21.19 -0.10 13.53
CA CYS A 6 21.31 0.21 12.11
C CYS A 6 20.91 1.66 11.79
N ASN A 7 21.39 2.19 10.66
CA ASN A 7 20.77 3.39 10.06
C ASN A 7 19.30 3.11 9.77
N ALA A 8 18.40 4.06 10.05
CA ALA A 8 16.97 3.96 9.74
C ALA A 8 16.69 4.12 8.23
N ASP A 9 17.27 3.24 7.43
CA ASP A 9 17.07 3.11 5.98
C ASP A 9 16.01 2.04 5.71
N MET A 10 14.86 2.44 5.15
CA MET A 10 13.72 1.55 4.88
C MET A 10 12.75 2.15 3.85
N VAL A 11 11.82 1.33 3.36
CA VAL A 11 10.77 1.73 2.42
C VAL A 11 9.43 1.26 2.98
N ILE A 12 8.42 2.12 2.93
CA ILE A 12 7.04 1.79 3.31
C ILE A 12 6.23 1.50 2.05
N LEU A 13 5.63 0.31 1.97
CA LEU A 13 4.81 -0.14 0.85
C LEU A 13 3.32 -0.12 1.23
N GLN A 14 2.46 0.24 0.27
CA GLN A 14 1.01 0.12 0.39
C GLN A 14 0.58 -1.34 0.20
N ALA A 15 0.79 -2.16 1.22
CA ALA A 15 0.37 -3.56 1.27
C ALA A 15 0.21 -4.01 2.73
N GLU A 16 -0.64 -5.00 2.94
CA GLU A 16 -0.90 -5.58 4.26
C GLU A 16 0.22 -6.52 4.72
N ASP A 17 0.80 -7.27 3.79
CA ASP A 17 1.83 -8.25 4.05
C ASP A 17 2.83 -8.38 2.86
N PRO A 18 3.96 -9.09 3.03
CA PRO A 18 4.95 -9.25 1.97
C PRO A 18 4.45 -9.98 0.72
N MET A 19 3.51 -10.93 0.86
CA MET A 19 2.93 -11.65 -0.27
C MET A 19 2.10 -10.70 -1.13
N GLU A 20 1.24 -9.90 -0.50
CA GLU A 20 0.44 -8.86 -1.15
C GLU A 20 1.32 -7.77 -1.76
N ALA A 21 2.42 -7.40 -1.09
CA ALA A 21 3.37 -6.41 -1.60
C ALA A 21 3.97 -6.82 -2.95
N VAL A 22 4.30 -8.11 -3.11
CA VAL A 22 4.80 -8.66 -4.38
C VAL A 22 3.67 -8.80 -5.40
N ARG A 23 2.53 -9.39 -5.00
CA ARG A 23 1.40 -9.66 -5.90
C ARG A 23 0.86 -8.38 -6.54
N LEU A 24 0.66 -7.34 -5.73
CA LEU A 24 0.12 -6.05 -6.16
C LEU A 24 1.17 -5.11 -6.76
N ARG A 25 2.46 -5.47 -6.69
CA ARG A 25 3.57 -4.55 -6.97
C ARG A 25 3.40 -3.26 -6.19
N ALA A 26 3.27 -3.40 -4.87
CA ALA A 26 2.78 -2.36 -3.98
C ALA A 26 3.52 -1.03 -4.15
N HIS A 27 2.74 0.04 -4.11
CA HIS A 27 3.25 1.38 -4.30
C HIS A 27 4.12 1.80 -3.10
N ARG A 28 5.23 2.49 -3.37
CA ARG A 28 6.10 3.04 -2.32
C ARG A 28 5.48 4.32 -1.80
N LEU A 29 4.98 4.29 -0.58
CA LEU A 29 4.43 5.47 0.07
C LEU A 29 5.55 6.39 0.57
N PHE A 30 6.60 5.79 1.14
CA PHE A 30 7.74 6.53 1.68
C PHE A 30 9.04 5.80 1.42
N VAL A 31 10.09 6.56 1.13
CA VAL A 31 11.48 6.11 1.14
C VAL A 31 12.19 6.89 2.24
N ILE A 32 12.74 6.16 3.21
CA ILE A 32 13.39 6.72 4.39
C ILE A 32 14.87 6.40 4.32
N ARG A 33 15.71 7.42 4.48
CA ARG A 33 17.16 7.28 4.56
C ARG A 33 17.67 8.05 5.75
N ARG A 34 18.43 7.38 6.62
CA ARG A 34 19.00 7.92 7.86
C ARG A 34 17.96 8.59 8.76
N GLY A 35 16.73 8.06 8.77
CA GLY A 35 15.63 8.59 9.58
C GLY A 35 14.87 9.77 8.95
N GLU A 36 15.25 10.19 7.74
CA GLU A 36 14.56 11.27 7.01
C GLU A 36 13.79 10.71 5.82
N VAL A 37 12.58 11.24 5.58
CA VAL A 37 11.79 10.93 4.38
C VAL A 37 12.40 11.67 3.20
N ILE A 38 13.01 10.93 2.27
CA ILE A 38 13.67 11.52 1.07
C ILE A 38 12.80 11.47 -0.17
N ALA A 39 11.74 10.65 -0.16
CA ALA A 39 10.73 10.61 -1.20
C ALA A 39 9.41 10.14 -0.61
N SER A 40 8.31 10.66 -1.14
CA SER A 40 6.96 10.25 -0.79
C SER A 40 6.08 10.17 -2.03
N SER A 41 4.99 9.42 -1.91
CA SER A 41 3.93 9.42 -2.92
C SER A 41 2.58 9.17 -2.26
N SER A 42 1.52 9.69 -2.88
CA SER A 42 0.16 9.46 -2.42
C SER A 42 -0.23 7.99 -2.53
N GLU A 43 -1.21 7.60 -1.71
CA GLU A 43 -1.85 6.30 -1.79
C GLU A 43 -2.52 6.09 -3.16
N VAL A 44 -2.38 4.88 -3.72
CA VAL A 44 -3.11 4.50 -4.93
C VAL A 44 -4.53 4.14 -4.53
N MET A 45 -5.49 4.90 -5.04
CA MET A 45 -6.92 4.68 -4.82
C MET A 45 -7.57 4.22 -6.13
N THR A 46 -8.23 3.07 -6.10
CA THR A 46 -9.01 2.59 -7.26
C THR A 46 -10.50 2.68 -6.95
N GLU A 47 -11.27 3.23 -7.88
CA GLU A 47 -12.73 3.21 -7.85
C GLU A 47 -13.23 2.20 -8.87
N ILE A 48 -14.08 1.27 -8.43
CA ILE A 48 -14.89 0.43 -9.30
C ILE A 48 -16.25 1.10 -9.45
N LYS A 49 -16.73 1.17 -10.70
CA LYS A 49 -18.12 1.48 -11.02
C LYS A 49 -18.84 0.22 -11.49
N MET A 50 -19.93 -0.15 -10.82
CA MET A 50 -20.81 -1.26 -11.21
C MET A 50 -22.25 -0.75 -11.29
N GLY A 51 -22.78 -0.66 -12.51
CA GLY A 51 -24.07 0.00 -12.75
C GLY A 51 -24.03 1.45 -12.28
N ASP A 52 -24.97 1.80 -11.41
CA ASP A 52 -25.06 3.14 -10.79
C ASP A 52 -24.24 3.27 -9.51
N THR A 53 -23.65 2.18 -9.03
CA THR A 53 -22.90 2.19 -7.78
C THR A 53 -21.40 2.33 -7.98
N LYS A 54 -20.75 3.00 -7.03
CA LYS A 54 -19.31 3.23 -6.99
C LYS A 54 -18.76 2.77 -5.65
N SER A 55 -17.67 2.02 -5.69
CA SER A 55 -16.98 1.57 -4.49
C SER A 55 -15.47 1.65 -4.67
N ARG A 56 -14.75 1.86 -3.58
CA ARG A 56 -13.29 1.87 -3.58
C ARG A 56 -12.76 0.48 -3.30
N VAL A 57 -11.69 0.10 -3.99
CA VAL A 57 -11.02 -1.19 -3.80
C VAL A 57 -9.51 -1.01 -3.76
N ALA A 58 -8.85 -1.87 -3.00
CA ALA A 58 -7.39 -2.01 -2.95
C ALA A 58 -6.90 -3.24 -3.72
N PHE A 59 -7.81 -4.05 -4.27
CA PHE A 59 -7.57 -5.34 -4.93
C PHE A 59 -6.87 -6.38 -4.05
N ARG A 60 -7.09 -6.33 -2.73
CA ARG A 60 -6.57 -7.33 -1.79
C ARG A 60 -7.26 -8.68 -2.02
N ASN A 61 -6.57 -9.77 -1.70
CA ASN A 61 -7.18 -11.09 -1.81
C ASN A 61 -8.36 -11.21 -0.82
N GLY A 62 -9.53 -11.64 -1.31
CA GLY A 62 -10.76 -11.72 -0.51
C GLY A 62 -11.46 -10.37 -0.26
N GLU A 63 -10.98 -9.27 -0.86
CA GLU A 63 -11.67 -7.98 -0.77
C GLU A 63 -12.96 -8.01 -1.58
N LEU A 64 -14.08 -8.11 -0.87
CA LEU A 64 -15.40 -7.93 -1.44
C LEU A 64 -15.77 -6.44 -1.33
N PRO A 65 -16.35 -5.83 -2.39
CA PRO A 65 -16.95 -4.51 -2.27
C PRO A 65 -17.98 -4.53 -1.13
N ASN A 66 -17.96 -3.51 -0.26
CA ASN A 66 -18.81 -3.38 0.94
C ASN A 66 -20.35 -3.46 0.71
N GLU A 67 -20.81 -3.73 -0.51
CA GLU A 67 -22.22 -3.84 -0.91
C GLU A 67 -22.64 -5.27 -1.28
N MET A 68 -21.79 -6.28 -1.05
CA MET A 68 -22.11 -7.70 -1.28
C MET A 68 -22.40 -8.50 0.01
N ILE A 69 -22.75 -7.83 1.11
CA ILE A 69 -23.23 -8.47 2.37
C ILE A 69 -24.62 -7.93 2.71
#